data_AF-A0A1Y3WXL9-F1
#
_entry.id   AF-A0A1Y3WXL9-F1
#
_cell.length_a   1.000
_cell.length_b   1.000
_cell.length_c   1.000
_cell.angle_alpha   90.00
_cell.angle_beta   90.00
_cell.angle_gamma   90.00
#
_symmetry.space_group_name_H-M   'P 1'
#
loop_
_entity.id
_entity.type
_entity.pdbx_description
1 polymer ?
#
loop_
_entity_poly.entity_id
_entity_poly.type
_entity_poly.pdbx_seq_one_letter_code
_entity_poly.pdbx_strand_id
1 'polypeptide(L)'
;MITAIVSIGQVYDAEYWLAGWLLCAALYFVFLLIQEVNRTRTGAVHVVVWFLISEALTDLIWAVVYYGNPGYINYGIAAVYGLLLWPVLLLAAGAIASAQNRKSNRSV
;
A
#
# COMPACT_ATOMS: atom_id res chain seq x y z
N MET A 1 -0.60 -7.13 -2.13
CA MET A 1 0.21 -8.25 -1.61
C MET A 1 0.10 -9.47 -2.50
N ILE A 2 -1.07 -9.80 -3.06
CA ILE A 2 -1.22 -11.03 -3.87
C ILE A 2 -0.22 -11.03 -5.02
N THR A 3 -0.09 -9.94 -5.76
CA THR A 3 0.82 -9.85 -6.90
C THR A 3 2.31 -9.93 -6.49
N ALA A 4 2.65 -9.37 -5.32
CA ALA A 4 4.01 -9.44 -4.76
C ALA A 4 4.38 -10.83 -4.20
N ILE A 5 3.40 -11.62 -3.76
CA ILE A 5 3.63 -13.02 -3.36
C ILE A 5 3.73 -13.90 -4.60
N VAL A 6 2.85 -13.71 -5.58
CA VAL A 6 2.85 -14.54 -6.81
C VAL A 6 4.10 -14.29 -7.66
N SER A 7 4.73 -13.10 -7.56
CA SER A 7 6.01 -12.86 -8.22
C SER A 7 7.15 -13.70 -7.65
N ILE A 8 7.05 -14.19 -6.41
CA ILE A 8 8.01 -15.11 -5.80
C ILE A 8 7.88 -16.46 -6.51
N GLY A 9 8.83 -16.74 -7.41
CA GLY A 9 8.83 -17.93 -8.27
C GLY A 9 8.58 -17.63 -9.75
N GLN A 10 8.19 -16.40 -10.10
CA GLN A 10 8.04 -15.93 -11.49
C GLN A 10 9.18 -15.00 -11.91
N VAL A 11 9.82 -14.31 -10.96
CA VAL A 11 10.84 -13.29 -11.22
C VAL A 11 12.03 -13.45 -10.28
N TYR A 12 13.25 -13.34 -10.81
CA TYR A 12 14.47 -13.19 -10.00
C TYR A 12 14.34 -11.94 -9.11
N ASP A 13 14.88 -11.98 -7.89
CA ASP A 13 14.91 -10.84 -6.96
C ASP A 13 13.53 -10.35 -6.45
N ALA A 14 12.47 -11.13 -6.64
CA ALA A 14 11.12 -10.82 -6.12
C ALA A 14 11.05 -10.68 -4.58
N GLU A 15 11.99 -11.27 -3.87
CA GLU A 15 12.16 -11.10 -2.42
C GLU A 15 12.44 -9.64 -2.00
N TYR A 16 13.21 -8.89 -2.79
CA TYR A 16 13.43 -7.46 -2.53
C TYR A 16 12.16 -6.64 -2.78
N TRP A 17 11.30 -7.11 -3.70
CA TRP A 17 9.99 -6.51 -3.95
C TRP A 17 9.08 -6.64 -2.74
N LEU A 18 8.98 -7.86 -2.17
CA LEU A 18 8.22 -8.11 -0.96
C LEU A 18 8.79 -7.33 0.24
N ALA A 19 10.12 -7.30 0.38
CA ALA A 19 10.78 -6.53 1.43
C ALA A 19 10.47 -5.03 1.33
N GLY A 20 10.52 -4.46 0.13
CA GLY A 20 10.16 -3.05 -0.11
C GLY A 20 8.69 -2.76 0.20
N TRP A 21 7.79 -3.67 -0.16
CA TRP A 21 6.36 -3.57 0.18
C TRP A 21 6.16 -3.57 1.70
N LEU A 22 6.79 -4.51 2.41
CA LEU A 22 6.72 -4.64 3.87
C LEU A 22 7.29 -3.42 4.58
N LEU A 23 8.42 -2.89 4.09
CA LEU A 23 9.02 -1.67 4.62
C LEU A 23 8.06 -0.47 4.49
N CYS A 24 7.43 -0.29 3.33
CA CYS A 24 6.46 0.78 3.13
C CYS A 24 5.24 0.64 4.05
N ALA A 25 4.72 -0.58 4.21
CA ALA A 25 3.62 -0.86 5.12
C ALA A 25 3.99 -0.54 6.57
N ALA A 26 5.17 -0.98 7.02
CA ALA A 26 5.67 -0.69 8.37
C ALA A 26 5.81 0.83 8.60
N LEU A 27 6.41 1.55 7.66
CA LEU A 27 6.56 3.00 7.73
C LEU A 27 5.19 3.70 7.80
N TYR A 28 4.22 3.29 6.97
CA TYR A 28 2.87 3.82 6.99
C TYR A 28 2.24 3.74 8.40
N PHE A 29 2.28 2.56 9.02
CA PHE A 29 1.72 2.38 10.37
C PHE A 29 2.50 3.17 11.42
N VAL A 30 3.83 3.15 11.39
CA VAL A 30 4.66 3.90 12.34
C VAL A 30 4.35 5.39 12.26
N PHE A 31 4.38 5.99 11.07
CA PHE A 31 4.12 7.42 10.90
C PHE A 31 2.72 7.84 11.34
N LEU A 32 1.71 6.99 11.13
CA LEU A 32 0.34 7.32 11.49
C LEU A 32 0.03 7.08 12.97
N LEU A 33 0.60 6.04 13.58
CA LEU A 33 0.43 5.76 15.01
C LEU A 33 1.19 6.75 15.91
N ILE A 34 2.24 7.39 15.40
CA ILE A 34 2.91 8.50 16.11
C ILE A 34 1.96 9.71 16.27
N GLN A 35 1.03 9.93 15.33
CA GLN A 35 0.10 11.06 15.40
C GLN A 35 -1.01 10.80 16.41
N GLU A 36 -1.13 11.67 17.42
CA GLU A 36 -2.13 11.56 18.48
C GLU A 36 -3.57 11.45 17.97
N VAL A 37 -3.86 12.15 16.87
CA VAL A 37 -5.18 12.15 16.21
C VAL A 37 -5.62 10.74 15.78
N ASN A 38 -4.67 9.85 15.49
CA ASN A 38 -4.94 8.50 15.01
C ASN A 38 -4.90 7.44 16.13
N ARG A 39 -4.55 7.81 17.38
CA ARG A 39 -4.41 6.88 18.52
C ARG A 39 -5.74 6.49 19.18
N THR A 40 -6.88 6.91 18.61
CA THR A 40 -8.21 6.49 19.06
C THR A 40 -8.62 5.19 18.37
N ARG A 41 -9.57 4.43 18.94
CA ARG A 41 -10.09 3.19 18.31
C ARG A 41 -10.61 3.46 16.90
N THR A 42 -11.40 4.52 16.73
CA THR A 42 -11.92 4.94 15.41
C THR A 42 -10.81 5.38 14.48
N GLY A 43 -9.82 6.12 14.99
CA GLY A 43 -8.69 6.57 14.20
C GLY A 43 -7.83 5.42 13.66
N ALA A 44 -7.54 4.43 14.50
CA ALA A 44 -6.84 3.22 14.12
C ALA A 44 -7.63 2.41 13.07
N VAL A 45 -8.95 2.31 13.21
CA VAL A 45 -9.81 1.66 12.21
C VAL A 45 -9.71 2.36 10.86
N HIS A 46 -9.78 3.69 10.80
CA HIS A 46 -9.62 4.43 9.54
C HIS A 46 -8.25 4.21 8.90
N VAL A 47 -7.17 4.21 9.69
CA VAL A 47 -5.81 3.91 9.20
C VAL A 47 -5.74 2.51 8.57
N VAL A 48 -6.30 1.49 9.23
CA VAL A 48 -6.33 0.12 8.69
C VAL A 48 -7.20 0.03 7.43
N VAL A 49 -8.37 0.66 7.41
CA VAL A 49 -9.27 0.64 6.25
C VAL A 49 -8.61 1.28 5.03
N TRP A 50 -7.98 2.46 5.20
CA TRP A 50 -7.28 3.12 4.11
C TRP A 50 -6.06 2.35 3.62
N PHE A 51 -5.35 1.67 4.52
CA PHE A 51 -4.29 0.72 4.13
C PHE A 51 -4.83 -0.40 3.23
N LEU A 52 -5.93 -1.05 3.63
CA LEU A 52 -6.55 -2.15 2.87
C LEU A 52 -7.09 -1.68 1.52
N ILE A 53 -7.64 -0.46 1.45
CA ILE A 53 -8.10 0.13 0.18
C ILE A 53 -6.91 0.35 -0.76
N SER A 54 -5.83 0.99 -0.28
CA SER A 54 -4.62 1.20 -1.09
C SER A 54 -4.01 -0.11 -1.57
N GLU A 55 -4.04 -1.12 -0.71
CA GLU A 55 -3.57 -2.46 -1.02
C GLU A 55 -4.40 -3.11 -2.14
N ALA A 56 -5.72 -3.11 -2.01
CA ALA A 56 -6.61 -3.66 -3.03
C ALA A 56 -6.47 -2.93 -4.38
N LEU A 57 -6.31 -1.60 -4.36
CA LEU A 57 -6.08 -0.82 -5.59
C LEU A 57 -4.73 -1.13 -6.23
N THR A 58 -3.69 -1.27 -5.42
CA THR A 58 -2.35 -1.62 -5.92
C THR A 58 -2.34 -3.00 -6.54
N ASP A 59 -2.95 -3.99 -5.87
CA ASP A 59 -3.07 -5.35 -6.40
C ASP A 59 -3.90 -5.39 -7.67
N LEU A 60 -5.00 -4.63 -7.76
CA LEU A 60 -5.81 -4.56 -8.98
C LEU A 60 -5.04 -3.96 -10.16
N ILE A 61 -4.35 -2.84 -9.95
CA ILE A 61 -3.55 -2.19 -10.99
C ILE A 61 -2.43 -3.13 -11.44
N TRP A 62 -1.72 -3.75 -10.50
CA TRP A 62 -0.67 -4.70 -10.82
C TRP A 62 -1.20 -5.97 -11.48
N ALA A 63 -2.38 -6.47 -11.12
CA ALA A 63 -3.02 -7.58 -11.81
C ALA A 63 -3.27 -7.24 -13.28
N VAL A 64 -3.84 -6.06 -13.56
CA VAL A 64 -4.10 -5.61 -14.94
C VAL A 64 -2.81 -5.41 -15.74
N VAL A 65 -1.76 -4.88 -15.10
CA VAL A 65 -0.49 -4.59 -15.78
C VAL A 65 0.32 -5.86 -16.01
N TYR A 66 0.53 -6.68 -14.98
CA TYR A 66 1.45 -7.82 -15.05
C TYR A 66 0.80 -9.13 -15.48
N TYR A 67 -0.52 -9.29 -15.37
CA TYR A 67 -1.23 -10.52 -15.74
C TYR A 67 -2.15 -10.25 -16.94
N GLY A 68 -1.57 -10.26 -18.14
CA GLY A 68 -2.31 -10.32 -19.40
C GLY A 68 -2.54 -11.76 -19.85
N ASN A 69 -3.52 -12.00 -20.73
CA ASN A 69 -3.69 -13.31 -21.37
C ASN A 69 -2.53 -13.50 -22.39
N PRO A 70 -1.57 -14.46 -22.22
CA PRO A 70 -1.72 -15.76 -21.56
C PRO A 70 -0.82 -16.01 -20.32
N GLY A 71 -0.30 -14.99 -19.63
CA GLY A 71 0.56 -15.20 -18.46
C GLY A 71 1.22 -13.93 -17.91
N TYR A 72 2.14 -14.11 -16.96
CA TYR A 72 2.90 -13.01 -16.36
C TYR A 72 3.75 -12.30 -17.41
N ILE A 73 3.61 -10.98 -17.52
CA ILE A 73 4.39 -10.13 -18.41
C ILE A 73 5.51 -9.48 -17.59
N ASN A 74 6.76 -9.84 -17.88
CA ASN A 74 7.92 -9.23 -17.22
C ASN A 74 8.32 -7.92 -17.92
N TYR A 75 8.12 -6.79 -17.25
CA TYR A 75 8.45 -5.46 -17.78
C TYR A 75 9.89 -4.99 -17.47
N GLY A 76 10.73 -5.81 -16.82
CA GLY A 76 12.11 -5.44 -16.47
C GLY A 76 12.18 -4.14 -15.65
N ILE A 77 13.06 -3.21 -16.01
CA ILE A 77 13.21 -1.90 -15.34
C ILE A 77 11.92 -1.05 -15.40
N ALA A 78 11.06 -1.21 -16.41
CA ALA A 78 9.80 -0.47 -16.45
C ALA A 78 8.84 -0.87 -15.32
N ALA A 79 9.07 -2.03 -14.68
CA ALA A 79 8.37 -2.42 -13.44
C ALA A 79 8.65 -1.45 -12.28
N VAL A 80 9.77 -0.72 -12.29
CA VAL A 80 10.15 0.23 -11.24
C VAL A 80 9.13 1.37 -11.10
N TYR A 81 8.44 1.77 -12.18
CA TYR A 81 7.32 2.72 -12.09
C TYR A 81 6.14 2.15 -11.28
N GLY A 82 5.91 0.84 -11.39
CA GLY A 82 4.94 0.13 -10.55
C GLY A 82 5.36 0.10 -9.08
N LEU A 83 6.65 0.14 -8.77
CA LEU A 83 7.17 0.12 -7.40
C LEU A 83 6.86 1.41 -6.63
N LEU A 84 6.79 2.56 -7.33
CA LEU A 84 6.41 3.84 -6.73
C LEU A 84 4.91 3.97 -6.46
N LEU A 85 4.07 3.15 -7.09
CA LEU A 85 2.62 3.18 -6.91
C LEU A 85 2.23 2.93 -5.44
N TRP A 86 2.86 1.94 -4.81
CA TRP A 86 2.60 1.56 -3.44
C TRP A 86 2.87 2.68 -2.42
N PRO A 87 4.09 3.26 -2.34
CA PRO A 87 4.36 4.35 -1.41
C PRO A 87 3.51 5.60 -1.70
N VAL A 88 3.20 5.91 -2.96
CA VAL A 88 2.32 7.05 -3.30
C VAL A 88 0.90 6.84 -2.77
N LEU A 89 0.32 5.66 -2.97
CA LEU A 89 -1.02 5.35 -2.46
C LEU A 89 -1.06 5.31 -0.93
N LEU A 90 0.01 4.85 -0.27
CA LEU A 90 0.12 4.90 1.19
C LEU A 90 0.21 6.33 1.71
N LEU A 91 0.96 7.21 1.06
CA LEU A 91 1.01 8.64 1.43
C LEU A 91 -0.37 9.30 1.31
N ALA A 92 -1.07 9.04 0.20
CA ALA A 92 -2.44 9.55 0.00
C ALA A 92 -3.41 9.01 1.05
N ALA A 93 -3.40 7.70 1.30
CA ALA A 93 -4.19 7.05 2.34
C ALA A 93 -3.93 7.64 3.73
N GLY A 94 -2.66 7.86 4.08
CA GLY A 94 -2.27 8.40 5.37
C GLY A 94 -2.74 9.84 5.56
N ALA A 95 -2.65 10.66 4.52
CA ALA A 95 -3.15 12.02 4.52
C ALA A 95 -4.69 12.05 4.69
N ILE A 96 -5.42 11.20 3.97
CA ILE A 96 -6.89 11.13 4.04
C ILE A 96 -7.34 10.63 5.42
N ALA A 97 -6.76 9.53 5.92
CA ALA A 97 -7.09 8.99 7.24
C ALA A 97 -6.86 10.03 8.35
N SER A 98 -5.71 10.71 8.31
CA SER A 98 -5.38 11.75 9.30
C SER A 98 -6.31 12.96 9.20
N ALA A 99 -6.70 13.38 7.99
CA ALA A 99 -7.65 14.47 7.79
C ALA A 99 -9.06 14.12 8.31
N GLN A 100 -9.53 12.89 8.05
CA GLN A 100 -10.81 12.39 8.55
C GLN A 100 -10.84 12.35 10.09
N ASN A 101 -9.77 11.85 10.70
CA ASN A 101 -9.64 11.76 12.16
C ASN A 101 -9.58 13.16 12.81
N ARG A 102 -8.87 14.12 12.20
CA ARG A 102 -8.84 15.51 12.67
C ARG A 102 -10.21 16.16 12.64
N LYS A 103 -11.00 15.90 11.58
CA LYS A 103 -12.36 16.43 11.47
C LYS A 103 -13.27 15.83 12.54
N SER A 104 -13.18 14.51 12.76
CA SER A 104 -13.97 13.82 13.79
C SER A 104 -13.66 14.30 15.21
N ASN A 105 -12.39 14.58 15.53
CA ASN A 105 -12.01 15.08 16.87
C ASN A 105 -12.43 16.54 17.12
N ARG A 106 -12.72 17.31 16.08
CA ARG A 106 -13.20 18.71 16.21
C ARG A 106 -14.72 18.82 16.34
N SER A 107 -15.45 17.75 16.03
CA SER A 107 -16.92 17.70 16.10
C SER A 107 -17.45 17.13 17.42
N VAL A 108 -16.56 16.79 18.34
CA VAL A 108 -16.85 16.34 19.72
C VAL A 108 -16.45 17.47 20.67
#